data_AF-A0A8J2K9Z7-F1
#
_entry.id   AF-A0A8J2K9Z7-F1
#
_cell.length_a   1.000
_cell.length_b   1.000
_cell.length_c   1.000
_cell.angle_alpha   90.00
_cell.angle_beta   90.00
_cell.angle_gamma   90.00
#
_symmetry.space_group_name_H-M   'P 1'
#
loop_
_entity.id
_entity.type
_entity.pdbx_description
1 polymer ?
#
loop_
_entity_poly.entity_id
_entity_poly.type
_entity_poly.pdbx_seq_one_letter_code
_entity_poly.pdbx_strand_id
1 'polypeptide(L)'
;MIIEHAHGSPECLAELGRELDVVWATWEACMAENHPCLPQCTFEREGATDGGTMTLGSWSAQIRGRLSAGLCDALDANMAQCLSAVGGSVGADSPCENWEAVGGCIVNSLETVCDGVYRR
;
A
#
# COMPACT_ATOMS: atom_id res chain seq x y z
N MET A 1 -23.50 3.85 -21.62
CA MET A 1 -23.06 4.24 -20.28
C MET A 1 -21.57 4.50 -20.37
N ILE A 2 -21.20 5.77 -20.48
CA ILE A 2 -19.82 6.22 -20.65
C ILE A 2 -19.33 6.48 -19.23
N ILE A 3 -18.24 5.82 -18.82
CA ILE A 3 -17.57 6.14 -17.56
C ILE A 3 -16.80 7.44 -17.81
N GLU A 4 -17.44 8.58 -17.57
CA GLU A 4 -16.77 9.87 -17.47
C GLU A 4 -16.23 10.02 -16.04
N HIS A 5 -14.95 10.40 -15.94
CA HIS A 5 -14.24 10.89 -14.75
C HIS A 5 -13.74 9.85 -13.73
N ALA A 6 -12.70 9.11 -14.12
CA ALA A 6 -11.57 8.90 -13.20
C ALA A 6 -10.68 10.15 -13.29
N HIS A 7 -10.48 10.82 -12.16
CA HIS A 7 -9.80 12.12 -12.08
C HIS A 7 -8.31 12.03 -11.71
N GLY A 8 -7.71 10.84 -11.90
CA GLY A 8 -6.27 10.60 -11.82
C GLY A 8 -5.65 10.44 -13.20
N SER A 9 -4.35 10.74 -13.35
CA SER A 9 -3.65 10.50 -14.63
C SER A 9 -3.76 9.02 -15.02
N PRO A 10 -4.17 8.69 -16.26
CA PRO A 10 -4.21 7.31 -16.75
C PRO A 10 -2.88 6.57 -16.60
N GLU A 11 -1.76 7.30 -16.62
CA GLU A 11 -0.41 6.77 -16.43
C GLU A 11 -0.18 6.32 -14.99
N CYS A 12 -0.69 7.08 -14.00
CA CYS A 12 -0.62 6.71 -12.59
C CYS A 12 -1.39 5.41 -12.32
N LEU A 13 -2.62 5.35 -12.82
CA LEU A 13 -3.50 4.20 -12.64
C LEU A 13 -2.94 2.96 -13.35
N ALA A 14 -2.24 3.13 -14.47
CA ALA A 14 -1.58 2.03 -15.16
C ALA A 14 -0.34 1.51 -14.41
N GLU A 15 0.51 2.39 -13.86
CA GLU A 15 1.64 1.99 -13.03
C GLU A 15 1.18 1.29 -11.76
N LEU A 16 0.28 1.95 -11.02
CA LEU A 16 -0.26 1.44 -9.77
C LEU A 16 -1.07 0.15 -9.99
N GLY A 17 -1.87 0.07 -11.05
CA GLY A 17 -2.69 -1.09 -11.37
C GLY A 17 -1.87 -2.37 -11.54
N ARG A 18 -0.70 -2.30 -12.19
CA ARG A 18 0.20 -3.46 -12.33
C ARG A 18 0.72 -3.96 -10.98
N GLU A 19 1.07 -3.06 -10.08
CA GLU A 19 1.51 -3.45 -8.73
C GLU A 19 0.35 -3.95 -7.88
N LEU A 20 -0.85 -3.36 -8.04
CA LEU A 20 -2.05 -3.82 -7.34
C LEU A 20 -2.47 -5.23 -7.75
N ASP A 21 -2.29 -5.62 -9.01
CA ASP A 21 -2.54 -6.99 -9.45
C ASP A 21 -1.63 -8.00 -8.72
N VAL A 22 -0.35 -7.64 -8.52
CA VAL A 22 0.61 -8.46 -7.76
C VAL A 22 0.20 -8.56 -6.29
N VAL A 23 -0.09 -7.42 -5.67
CA VAL A 23 -0.51 -7.36 -4.26
C VAL A 23 -1.83 -8.12 -4.05
N TRP A 24 -2.78 -8.03 -5.00
CA TRP A 24 -4.04 -8.75 -4.95
C TRP A 24 -3.84 -10.27 -5.01
N ALA A 25 -2.96 -10.75 -5.89
CA ALA A 25 -2.62 -12.17 -5.95
C ALA A 25 -2.01 -12.68 -4.63
N THR A 26 -1.16 -11.87 -3.99
CA THR A 26 -0.59 -12.19 -2.67
C THR A 26 -1.67 -12.18 -1.58
N TRP A 27 -2.59 -11.23 -1.61
CA TRP A 27 -3.75 -11.19 -0.71
C TRP A 27 -4.63 -12.43 -0.85
N GLU A 28 -4.95 -12.85 -2.08
CA GLU A 28 -5.71 -14.08 -2.35
C GLU A 28 -4.99 -15.32 -1.83
N ALA A 29 -3.67 -15.39 -1.96
CA ALA A 29 -2.87 -16.48 -1.39
C ALA A 29 -2.97 -16.51 0.15
N CYS A 30 -2.84 -15.36 0.81
CA CYS A 30 -3.02 -15.24 2.26
C CYS A 30 -4.43 -15.65 2.70
N MET A 31 -5.47 -15.27 1.94
CA MET A 31 -6.85 -15.68 2.20
C MET A 31 -7.04 -17.20 2.04
N ALA A 32 -6.51 -17.80 0.98
CA ALA A 32 -6.63 -19.24 0.70
C ALA A 32 -5.99 -20.09 1.80
N GLU A 33 -4.93 -19.57 2.44
CA GLU A 33 -4.25 -20.19 3.58
C GLU A 33 -4.94 -19.91 4.92
N ASN A 34 -6.06 -19.17 4.93
CA ASN A 34 -6.80 -18.74 6.13
C ASN A 34 -5.91 -17.99 7.14
N HIS A 35 -5.01 -17.13 6.65
CA HIS A 35 -4.22 -16.30 7.55
C HIS A 35 -5.12 -15.40 8.41
N PRO A 36 -4.86 -15.31 9.74
CA PRO A 36 -5.71 -14.55 10.66
C PRO A 36 -5.58 -13.04 10.48
N CYS A 37 -4.50 -12.57 9.86
CA CYS A 37 -4.21 -11.17 9.60
C CYS A 37 -3.76 -11.01 8.14
N LEU A 38 -4.72 -10.76 7.25
CA LEU A 38 -4.44 -10.68 5.81
C LEU A 38 -3.48 -9.54 5.44
N PRO A 39 -3.62 -8.31 5.98
CA PRO A 39 -2.69 -7.22 5.66
C PRO A 39 -1.26 -7.55 6.10
N GLN A 40 -1.08 -8.11 7.32
CA GLN A 40 0.23 -8.53 7.80
C GLN A 40 0.86 -9.57 6.85
N CYS A 41 0.14 -10.65 6.56
CA CYS A 41 0.62 -11.69 5.64
C CYS A 41 1.00 -11.12 4.27
N THR A 42 0.19 -10.21 3.74
CA THR A 42 0.44 -9.59 2.43
C THR A 42 1.71 -8.75 2.46
N PHE A 43 1.87 -7.89 3.46
CA PHE A 43 3.05 -7.04 3.57
C PHE A 43 4.33 -7.81 3.84
N GLU A 44 4.27 -8.86 4.65
CA GLU A 44 5.41 -9.74 4.90
C GLU A 44 5.84 -10.46 3.62
N ARG A 45 4.88 -11.01 2.84
CA ARG A 45 5.17 -11.73 1.58
C ARG A 45 5.66 -10.82 0.48
N GLU A 46 5.14 -9.60 0.40
CA GLU A 46 5.64 -8.60 -0.53
C GLU A 46 7.05 -8.12 -0.12
N GLY A 47 7.47 -8.29 1.13
CA GLY A 47 8.76 -7.79 1.62
C GLY A 47 8.71 -6.31 2.03
N ALA A 48 7.51 -5.80 2.36
CA ALA A 48 7.31 -4.44 2.89
C ALA A 48 7.64 -4.33 4.40
N THR A 49 8.15 -5.40 5.00
CA THR A 49 8.53 -5.49 6.41
C THR A 49 10.02 -5.84 6.56
N ASP A 50 10.67 -5.32 7.58
CA ASP A 50 12.00 -5.76 8.02
C ASP A 50 11.88 -6.47 9.37
N GLY A 51 12.25 -7.75 9.43
CA GLY A 51 12.07 -8.58 10.62
C GLY A 51 10.62 -8.66 11.12
N GLY A 52 9.64 -8.65 10.22
CA GLY A 52 8.21 -8.63 10.54
C GLY A 52 7.68 -7.28 11.04
N THR A 53 8.52 -6.24 11.03
CA THR A 53 8.09 -4.87 11.36
C THR A 53 7.94 -4.03 10.11
N MET A 54 6.78 -3.43 9.94
CA MET A 54 6.54 -2.40 8.95
C MET A 54 6.92 -1.02 9.49
N THR A 55 7.78 -0.33 8.75
CA THR A 55 8.11 1.08 8.93
C THR A 55 7.97 1.80 7.59
N LEU A 56 8.01 3.14 7.61
CA LEU A 56 8.11 3.88 6.36
C LEU A 56 9.34 3.44 5.55
N GLY A 57 10.48 3.20 6.21
CA GLY A 57 11.71 2.78 5.54
C GLY A 57 11.59 1.43 4.82
N SER A 58 10.99 0.42 5.46
CA SER A 58 10.79 -0.90 4.84
C SER A 58 9.79 -0.84 3.68
N TRP A 59 8.73 -0.04 3.82
CA TRP A 59 7.79 0.25 2.73
C TRP A 59 8.45 0.96 1.55
N SER A 60 9.17 2.06 1.80
CA SER A 60 9.84 2.84 0.75
C SER A 60 10.84 1.98 -0.02
N ALA A 61 11.60 1.13 0.67
CA ALA A 61 12.55 0.22 0.04
C ALA A 61 11.85 -0.77 -0.92
N GLN A 62 10.63 -1.18 -0.59
CA GLN A 62 9.86 -2.12 -1.39
C GLN A 62 9.28 -1.52 -2.67
N ILE A 63 8.77 -0.29 -2.62
CA ILE A 63 8.13 0.34 -3.79
C ILE A 63 9.14 1.02 -4.74
N ARG A 64 10.33 1.36 -4.22
CA ARG A 64 11.39 2.00 -5.02
C ARG A 64 11.90 1.05 -6.10
N GLY A 65 11.97 1.55 -7.32
CA GLY A 65 12.39 0.78 -8.50
C GLY A 65 11.26 -0.01 -9.17
N ARG A 66 10.07 -0.06 -8.56
CA ARG A 66 8.84 -0.61 -9.17
C ARG A 66 7.98 0.49 -9.78
N LEU A 67 7.92 1.63 -9.11
CA LEU A 67 7.10 2.78 -9.48
C LEU A 67 7.96 3.99 -9.86
N SER A 68 7.37 4.94 -10.58
CA SER A 68 8.01 6.24 -10.83
C SER A 68 8.29 7.00 -9.53
N ALA A 69 9.31 7.87 -9.55
CA ALA A 69 9.74 8.61 -8.36
C ALA A 69 8.62 9.48 -7.75
N GLY A 70 7.83 10.16 -8.59
CA GLY A 70 6.71 10.97 -8.12
C GLY A 70 5.60 10.16 -7.44
N LEU A 71 5.32 8.96 -7.95
CA LEU A 71 4.36 8.05 -7.33
C LEU A 71 4.92 7.43 -6.04
N CYS A 72 6.21 7.10 -6.00
CA CYS A 72 6.89 6.66 -4.78
C CYS A 72 6.77 7.72 -3.68
N ASP A 73 7.08 8.98 -3.98
CA ASP A 73 7.03 10.07 -3.00
C ASP A 73 5.61 10.29 -2.45
N ALA A 74 4.60 10.17 -3.31
CA ALA A 74 3.21 10.32 -2.90
C ALA A 74 2.70 9.14 -2.05
N LEU A 75 3.11 7.91 -2.39
CA LEU A 75 2.82 6.72 -1.58
C LEU A 75 3.59 6.72 -0.25
N ASP A 76 4.84 7.21 -0.22
CA ASP A 76 5.60 7.39 1.02
C ASP A 76 4.91 8.40 1.94
N ALA A 77 4.48 9.55 1.40
CA ALA A 77 3.75 10.55 2.16
C ALA A 77 2.42 10.02 2.72
N ASN A 78 1.72 9.19 1.93
CA ASN A 78 0.50 8.54 2.36
C ASN A 78 0.77 7.48 3.45
N MET A 79 1.74 6.59 3.25
CA MET A 79 2.12 5.57 4.22
C MET A 79 2.55 6.20 5.55
N ALA A 80 3.29 7.31 5.53
CA ALA A 80 3.67 8.03 6.73
C ALA A 80 2.44 8.49 7.55
N GLN A 81 1.38 8.94 6.88
CA GLN A 81 0.11 9.30 7.54
C GLN A 81 -0.59 8.07 8.11
N CYS A 82 -0.68 6.99 7.34
CA CYS A 82 -1.30 5.74 7.79
C CYS A 82 -0.59 5.15 9.01
N LEU A 83 0.75 5.10 9.00
CA LEU A 83 1.54 4.62 10.14
C LEU A 83 1.40 5.53 11.37
N SER A 84 1.23 6.85 11.19
CA SER A 84 1.07 7.77 12.32
C SER A 84 -0.15 7.45 13.20
N ALA A 85 -1.22 6.90 12.61
CA ALA A 85 -2.43 6.50 13.32
C ALA A 85 -2.21 5.32 14.28
N VAL A 86 -1.15 4.53 14.05
CA VAL A 86 -0.79 3.34 14.84
C VAL A 86 0.55 3.49 15.57
N GLY A 87 1.06 4.72 15.70
CA GLY A 87 2.28 5.01 16.48
C GLY A 87 3.58 5.02 15.66
N GLY A 88 3.51 5.03 14.33
CA GLY A 88 4.64 5.23 13.41
C GLY A 88 5.23 3.94 12.82
N SER A 89 4.84 2.77 13.34
CA SER A 89 5.25 1.46 12.84
C SER A 89 4.28 0.38 13.33
N VAL A 90 4.22 -0.76 12.62
CA VAL A 90 3.50 -1.95 13.09
C VAL A 90 4.47 -3.13 13.14
N GLY A 91 4.69 -3.69 14.33
CA GLY A 91 5.55 -4.86 14.52
C GLY A 91 4.80 -6.19 14.37
N ALA A 92 5.55 -7.30 14.25
CA ALA A 92 5.01 -8.65 14.06
C ALA A 92 4.01 -9.07 15.16
N ASP A 93 4.27 -8.64 16.40
CA ASP A 93 3.41 -8.92 17.57
C ASP A 93 2.28 -7.91 17.76
N SER A 94 2.13 -6.94 16.85
CA SER A 94 1.05 -5.95 16.94
C SER A 94 -0.30 -6.63 16.71
N PRO A 95 -1.38 -6.14 17.36
CA PRO A 95 -2.73 -6.61 17.06
C PRO A 95 -3.05 -6.50 15.58
N CYS A 96 -3.82 -7.47 15.05
CA CYS A 96 -4.24 -7.47 13.64
C CYS A 96 -4.97 -6.17 13.26
N GLU A 97 -5.70 -5.56 14.20
CA GLU A 97 -6.37 -4.28 14.02
C GLU A 97 -5.41 -3.15 13.59
N ASN A 98 -4.16 -3.15 14.04
CA ASN A 98 -3.16 -2.16 13.61
C ASN A 98 -2.73 -2.39 12.16
N TRP A 99 -2.54 -3.65 11.76
CA TRP A 99 -2.23 -4.02 10.38
C TRP A 99 -3.40 -3.73 9.43
N GLU A 100 -4.63 -4.01 9.88
CA GLU A 100 -5.87 -3.67 9.17
C GLU A 100 -6.08 -2.16 9.04
N ALA A 101 -5.79 -1.39 10.09
CA ALA A 101 -5.86 0.06 10.03
C ALA A 101 -4.88 0.64 9.00
N VAL A 102 -3.64 0.14 8.96
CA VAL A 102 -2.64 0.58 7.97
C VAL A 102 -3.03 0.14 6.56
N GLY A 103 -3.37 -1.13 6.35
CA GLY A 103 -3.77 -1.66 5.04
C GLY A 103 -5.02 -0.95 4.48
N GLY A 104 -6.04 -0.77 5.31
CA GLY A 104 -7.25 -0.06 4.94
C GLY A 104 -7.00 1.42 4.64
N CYS A 105 -6.13 2.09 5.39
CA CYS A 105 -5.74 3.47 5.14
C CYS A 105 -5.10 3.66 3.76
N ILE A 106 -4.19 2.76 3.38
CA ILE A 106 -3.51 2.82 2.07
C ILE A 106 -4.53 2.64 0.95
N VAL A 107 -5.30 1.56 0.97
CA VAL A 107 -6.29 1.24 -0.08
C VAL A 107 -7.27 2.39 -0.29
N ASN A 108 -7.79 2.98 0.78
CA ASN A 108 -8.77 4.07 0.71
C ASN A 108 -8.18 5.39 0.18
N SER A 109 -6.86 5.50 0.04
CA SER A 109 -6.18 6.73 -0.32
C SER A 109 -5.51 6.69 -1.71
N LEU A 110 -5.48 5.52 -2.36
CA LEU A 110 -4.79 5.31 -3.64
C LEU A 110 -5.30 6.22 -4.76
N GLU A 111 -6.62 6.42 -4.84
CA GLU A 111 -7.21 7.36 -5.81
C GLU A 111 -6.72 8.79 -5.55
N THR A 112 -6.66 9.20 -4.28
CA THR A 112 -6.18 10.54 -3.89
C THR A 112 -4.69 10.72 -4.18
N VAL A 113 -3.89 9.66 -4.00
CA VAL A 113 -2.46 9.65 -4.37
C VAL A 113 -2.31 9.90 -5.86
N CYS A 114 -3.05 9.19 -6.72
CA CYS A 114 -2.97 9.39 -8.16
C CYS A 114 -3.48 10.76 -8.63
N ASP A 115 -4.52 11.31 -7.99
CA ASP A 115 -4.98 12.68 -8.22
C ASP A 115 -3.90 13.72 -7.83
N GLY A 116 -3.15 13.48 -6.75
CA GLY A 116 -2.16 14.40 -6.21
C GLY A 116 -0.83 14.49 -6.99
N VAL A 117 -0.41 13.40 -7.64
CA VAL A 117 0.85 13.35 -8.40
C VAL A 117 0.77 14.14 -9.71
N TYR A 118 -0.37 14.11 -10.40
CA TYR A 118 -0.50 14.63 -11.77
C TYR A 118 -1.34 15.91 -11.91
N ARG A 119 -1.84 16.47 -10.79
CA ARG A 119 -2.42 17.83 -10.76
C ARG A 119 -1.39 18.94 -10.47
N ARG A 120 -0.10 18.61 -10.44
CA ARG A 120 1.00 19.57 -10.27
C ARG A 120 1.61 19.98 -11.59
#